data_AF-A0A3M2ZX40-F1
#
_entry.id   AF-A0A3M2ZX40-F1
#
_cell.length_a   1.000
_cell.length_b   1.000
_cell.length_c   1.000
_cell.angle_alpha   90.00
_cell.angle_beta   90.00
_cell.angle_gamma   90.00
#
_symmetry.space_group_name_H-M   'P 1'
#
loop_
_entity.id
_entity.type
_entity.pdbx_description
1 polymer ?
#
loop_
_entity_poly.entity_id
_entity_poly.type
_entity_poly.pdbx_seq_one_letter_code
_entity_poly.pdbx_strand_id
1 'polypeptide(L)'
;MPVECIGCAACVDACDTVMDKMDYPRGLIRYTTEHNLSGQRTRILRPRLIGYALVLLLMIGLLTTAFCMRTLVGLEVSKDRMLFRENAEGRIENVYSVKIMNKDQVDHTYLLTASGLPDLKLQGLREINVPAGEIISLPVALSSAPQALSSSSNEVIFTLKDIDSNTRVQTPSRFTGPLIR
;
A
#
# COMPACT_ATOMS: atom_id res chain seq x y z
N MET A 1 -14.12 -37.60 -34.54
CA MET A 1 -15.19 -36.60 -34.64
C MET A 1 -16.23 -36.89 -33.55
N PRO A 2 -15.90 -36.64 -32.26
CA PRO A 2 -16.84 -35.91 -31.39
C PRO A 2 -16.17 -35.24 -30.17
N VAL A 3 -15.03 -34.55 -30.33
CA VAL A 3 -14.40 -33.83 -29.19
C VAL A 3 -14.91 -32.39 -29.02
N GLU A 4 -15.58 -31.83 -30.02
CA GLU A 4 -16.10 -30.45 -30.00
C GLU A 4 -17.51 -30.34 -29.39
N CYS A 5 -18.32 -31.41 -29.43
CA CYS A 5 -19.69 -31.42 -28.89
C CYS A 5 -19.78 -31.56 -27.36
N ILE A 6 -18.66 -31.65 -26.67
CA ILE A 6 -18.59 -32.00 -25.23
C ILE A 6 -18.38 -30.74 -24.36
N GLY A 7 -18.01 -29.60 -24.94
CA GLY A 7 -17.73 -28.38 -24.15
C GLY A 7 -18.97 -27.76 -23.48
N CYS A 8 -20.13 -27.78 -24.15
CA CYS A 8 -21.31 -27.01 -23.72
C CYS A 8 -22.35 -27.80 -22.91
N ALA A 9 -22.24 -29.13 -22.82
CA ALA A 9 -23.19 -30.01 -22.13
C ALA A 9 -24.66 -29.97 -22.63
N ALA A 10 -24.97 -29.28 -23.74
CA ALA A 10 -26.34 -29.13 -24.24
C ALA A 10 -27.04 -30.46 -24.57
N CYS A 11 -26.28 -31.48 -24.97
CA CYS A 11 -26.81 -32.83 -25.21
C CYS A 11 -27.26 -33.54 -23.92
N VAL A 12 -26.62 -33.27 -22.78
CA VAL A 12 -27.03 -33.82 -21.48
C VAL A 12 -28.35 -33.20 -21.04
N ASP A 13 -28.45 -31.88 -21.15
CA ASP A 13 -29.64 -31.11 -20.78
C ASP A 13 -30.88 -31.49 -21.62
N ALA A 14 -30.67 -31.64 -22.94
CA ALA A 14 -31.72 -32.14 -23.84
C ALA A 14 -32.16 -33.58 -23.50
N CYS A 15 -31.22 -34.43 -23.09
CA CYS A 15 -31.52 -35.82 -22.71
C CYS A 15 -32.28 -35.87 -21.38
N ASP A 16 -31.86 -35.12 -20.36
CA ASP A 16 -32.54 -35.02 -19.07
C ASP A 16 -33.96 -34.47 -19.22
N THR A 17 -34.18 -33.50 -20.13
CA THR A 17 -35.52 -32.99 -20.46
C THR A 17 -36.46 -34.07 -20.99
N VAL A 18 -35.96 -35.03 -21.77
CA VAL A 18 -36.76 -36.18 -22.25
C VAL A 18 -37.00 -37.18 -21.13
N MET A 19 -35.99 -37.45 -20.30
CA MET A 19 -36.10 -38.34 -19.14
C MET A 19 -37.17 -37.84 -18.15
N ASP A 20 -37.21 -36.53 -17.89
CA ASP A 20 -38.22 -35.88 -17.06
C ASP A 20 -39.64 -36.06 -17.61
N LYS A 21 -39.82 -35.93 -18.93
CA LYS A 21 -41.13 -36.11 -19.59
C LYS A 21 -41.62 -37.55 -19.55
N MET A 22 -40.70 -38.50 -19.45
CA MET A 22 -40.99 -39.94 -19.44
C MET A 22 -41.01 -40.53 -18.02
N ASP A 23 -40.82 -39.70 -16.98
CA ASP A 23 -40.71 -40.10 -15.57
C ASP A 23 -39.58 -41.12 -15.32
N TYR A 24 -38.46 -40.95 -16.05
CA TYR A 24 -37.27 -41.79 -15.92
C TYR A 24 -36.16 -41.09 -15.12
N PRO A 25 -35.29 -41.86 -14.44
CA PRO A 25 -34.18 -41.29 -13.68
C PRO A 25 -33.15 -40.60 -14.60
N ARG A 26 -32.83 -39.33 -14.31
CA ARG A 26 -31.85 -38.51 -15.04
C ARG A 26 -30.44 -39.11 -15.09
N GLY A 27 -29.61 -38.59 -16.00
CA GLY A 27 -28.18 -38.92 -16.04
C GLY A 27 -27.83 -40.16 -16.88
N LEU A 28 -28.62 -40.42 -17.94
CA LEU A 28 -28.31 -41.43 -18.96
C LEU A 28 -26.98 -41.12 -19.67
N ILE A 29 -26.70 -39.84 -19.91
CA ILE A 29 -25.44 -39.30 -20.43
C ILE A 29 -24.95 -38.27 -19.41
N ARG A 30 -23.72 -38.39 -18.90
CA ARG A 30 -23.20 -37.51 -17.85
C ARG A 30 -21.68 -37.35 -17.91
N TYR A 31 -21.20 -36.20 -17.45
CA TYR A 31 -19.77 -35.99 -17.19
C TYR A 31 -19.35 -36.73 -15.94
N THR A 32 -18.83 -37.93 -16.14
CA THR A 32 -18.31 -38.74 -15.06
C THR A 32 -17.09 -39.50 -15.53
N THR A 33 -16.27 -39.92 -14.58
CA THR A 33 -15.13 -40.79 -14.88
C THR A 33 -15.60 -42.23 -15.00
N GLU A 34 -14.92 -43.04 -15.82
CA GLU A 34 -15.18 -44.48 -15.98
C GLU A 34 -15.10 -45.25 -14.65
N HIS A 35 -14.26 -44.77 -13.73
CA HIS A 35 -14.14 -45.28 -12.37
C HIS A 35 -15.43 -45.10 -11.55
N ASN A 36 -16.09 -43.96 -11.69
CA ASN A 36 -17.36 -43.70 -11.01
C ASN A 36 -18.53 -44.45 -11.71
N LEU A 37 -18.44 -44.63 -13.03
CA LEU A 37 -19.41 -45.40 -13.81
C LEU A 37 -19.38 -46.91 -13.47
N SER A 38 -18.21 -47.45 -13.13
CA SER A 38 -18.01 -48.83 -12.65
C SER A 38 -18.33 -49.03 -11.16
N GLY A 39 -18.92 -48.03 -10.49
CA GLY A 39 -19.37 -48.12 -9.09
C GLY A 39 -18.26 -47.90 -8.05
N GLN A 40 -17.04 -47.55 -8.46
CA GLN A 40 -15.94 -47.26 -7.54
C GLN A 40 -15.99 -45.77 -7.14
N ARG A 41 -16.08 -45.48 -5.83
CA ARG A 41 -16.10 -44.10 -5.33
C ARG A 41 -14.78 -43.42 -5.67
N THR A 42 -14.83 -42.45 -6.57
CA THR A 42 -13.70 -41.57 -6.86
C THR A 42 -13.30 -40.81 -5.60
N ARG A 43 -12.11 -41.08 -5.05
CA ARG A 43 -11.57 -40.37 -3.89
C ARG A 43 -11.12 -38.97 -4.34
N ILE A 44 -12.00 -37.99 -4.19
CA ILE A 44 -11.80 -36.59 -4.61
C ILE A 44 -10.70 -35.93 -3.77
N LEU A 45 -10.66 -36.20 -2.47
CA LEU A 45 -9.55 -35.78 -1.59
C LEU A 45 -8.34 -36.70 -1.76
N ARG A 46 -7.53 -36.43 -2.79
CA ARG A 46 -6.17 -36.99 -2.88
C ARG A 46 -5.23 -36.17 -1.99
N PRO A 47 -4.31 -36.78 -1.22
CA PRO A 47 -3.34 -36.05 -0.40
C PRO A 47 -2.55 -34.99 -1.17
N ARG A 48 -2.28 -35.25 -2.45
CA ARG A 48 -1.62 -34.28 -3.35
C ARG A 48 -2.44 -33.02 -3.58
N LEU A 49 -3.77 -33.12 -3.69
CA LEU A 49 -4.67 -31.98 -3.85
C LEU A 49 -4.63 -31.08 -2.61
N ILE A 50 -4.63 -31.69 -1.42
CA ILE A 50 -4.52 -30.97 -0.14
C ILE A 50 -3.18 -30.24 -0.07
N GLY A 51 -2.09 -30.88 -0.51
CA GLY A 51 -0.77 -30.25 -0.61
C GLY A 51 -0.77 -29.01 -1.50
N TYR A 52 -1.33 -29.09 -2.71
CA TYR A 52 -1.43 -27.92 -3.60
C TYR A 52 -2.31 -26.80 -3.02
N ALA A 53 -3.46 -27.16 -2.42
CA ALA A 53 -4.35 -26.19 -1.79
C ALA A 53 -3.67 -25.46 -0.62
N LEU A 54 -2.88 -26.18 0.18
CA LEU A 54 -2.13 -25.59 1.29
C LEU A 54 -1.06 -24.61 0.79
N VAL A 55 -0.28 -25.00 -0.22
CA VAL A 55 0.73 -24.10 -0.82
C VAL A 55 0.09 -22.86 -1.44
N LEU A 56 -1.05 -23.03 -2.13
CA LEU A 56 -1.81 -21.93 -2.71
C LEU A 56 -2.31 -20.96 -1.63
N LEU A 57 -2.91 -21.48 -0.55
CA LEU A 57 -3.35 -20.67 0.58
C LEU A 57 -2.19 -19.94 1.25
N LEU A 58 -1.03 -20.59 1.38
CA LEU A 58 0.16 -19.97 1.95
C LEU A 58 0.66 -18.81 1.08
N MET A 59 0.68 -18.98 -0.25
CA MET A 59 1.02 -17.91 -1.20
C MET A 59 0.03 -16.74 -1.13
N ILE A 60 -1.27 -17.00 -1.10
CA ILE A 60 -2.30 -15.97 -0.96
C ILE A 60 -2.16 -15.26 0.40
N GLY A 61 -1.90 -16.01 1.47
CA GLY A 61 -1.62 -15.49 2.80
C GLY A 61 -0.43 -14.53 2.82
N LEU A 62 0.70 -14.93 2.23
CA LEU A 62 1.89 -14.06 2.10
C LEU A 62 1.62 -12.81 1.27
N LEU A 63 0.86 -12.94 0.18
CA LEU A 63 0.50 -11.81 -0.66
C LEU A 63 -0.38 -10.82 0.11
N THR A 64 -1.44 -11.30 0.76
CA THR A 64 -2.37 -10.46 1.53
C THR A 64 -1.68 -9.76 2.70
N THR A 65 -0.78 -10.43 3.42
CA THR A 65 0.01 -9.78 4.47
C THR A 65 0.93 -8.70 3.90
N ALA A 66 1.60 -8.96 2.78
CA ALA A 66 2.44 -7.96 2.12
C ALA A 66 1.64 -6.72 1.67
N PHE A 67 0.42 -6.91 1.17
CA PHE A 67 -0.48 -5.80 0.82
C PHE A 67 -0.91 -4.99 2.05
N CYS A 68 -1.30 -5.66 3.14
CA CYS A 68 -1.73 -4.98 4.38
C CYS A 68 -0.60 -4.23 5.09
N MET A 69 0.65 -4.68 4.94
CA MET A 69 1.82 -4.01 5.55
C MET A 69 2.32 -2.79 4.75
N ARG A 70 1.75 -2.53 3.56
CA ARG A 70 2.15 -1.39 2.73
C ARG A 70 1.76 -0.08 3.43
N THR A 71 2.67 0.87 3.52
CA THR A 71 2.34 2.21 4.02
C THR A 71 1.51 3.00 3.00
N LEU A 72 0.35 3.49 3.43
CA LEU A 72 -0.57 4.28 2.59
C LEU A 72 -0.19 5.77 2.52
N VAL A 73 0.93 6.16 3.15
CA VAL A 73 1.42 7.54 3.19
C VAL A 73 2.86 7.59 2.69
N GLY A 74 3.15 8.54 1.80
CA GLY A 74 4.50 8.85 1.35
C GLY A 74 4.92 10.26 1.75
N LEU A 75 6.10 10.40 2.36
CA LEU A 75 6.73 11.68 2.66
C LEU A 75 8.10 11.74 2.00
N GLU A 76 8.27 12.65 1.05
CA GLU A 76 9.55 12.92 0.40
C GLU A 76 9.97 14.36 0.73
N VAL A 77 11.21 14.53 1.19
CA VAL A 77 11.74 15.85 1.55
C VAL A 77 12.99 16.11 0.72
N SER A 78 12.96 17.18 -0.06
CA SER A 78 14.09 17.62 -0.86
C SER A 78 14.54 18.99 -0.38
N LYS A 79 15.82 19.15 -0.05
CA LYS A 79 16.38 20.45 0.33
C LYS A 79 16.59 21.31 -0.92
N ASP A 80 16.25 22.60 -0.83
CA ASP A 80 16.55 23.55 -1.89
C ASP A 80 18.07 23.77 -2.07
N ARG A 81 18.49 24.25 -3.24
CA ARG A 81 19.91 24.45 -3.60
C ARG A 81 20.59 25.52 -2.74
N MET A 82 19.83 26.44 -2.14
CA MET A 82 20.38 27.44 -1.23
C MET A 82 20.83 26.79 0.08
N LEU A 83 22.06 27.11 0.50
CA LEU A 83 22.67 26.51 1.68
C LEU A 83 21.94 26.89 2.97
N PHE A 84 21.72 28.19 3.19
CA PHE A 84 20.94 28.77 4.27
C PHE A 84 20.61 30.23 3.95
N ARG A 85 19.59 30.79 4.59
CA ARG A 85 19.25 32.21 4.59
C ARG A 85 19.26 32.73 6.02
N GLU A 86 19.57 34.00 6.21
CA GLU A 86 19.44 34.65 7.51
C GLU A 86 18.16 35.47 7.52
N ASN A 87 17.31 35.25 8.52
CA ASN A 87 16.06 35.98 8.67
C ASN A 87 16.30 37.29 9.43
N ALA A 88 15.33 38.22 9.45
CA ALA A 88 15.45 39.54 10.09
C ALA A 88 15.77 39.46 11.60
N GLU A 89 15.49 38.33 12.24
CA GLU A 89 15.81 38.03 13.65
C GLU A 89 17.23 37.46 13.85
N GLY A 90 18.07 37.39 12.81
CA GLY A 90 19.41 36.78 12.87
C GLY A 90 19.37 35.25 12.98
N ARG A 91 18.23 34.63 12.65
CA ARG A 91 18.04 33.16 12.68
C ARG A 91 18.43 32.55 11.34
N ILE A 92 19.01 31.35 11.37
CA ILE A 92 19.38 30.61 10.16
C ILE A 92 18.16 29.83 9.67
N GLU A 93 17.83 29.99 8.41
CA GLU A 93 16.66 29.42 7.74
C GLU A 93 17.07 28.51 6.58
N ASN A 94 16.53 27.31 6.53
CA ASN A 94 16.70 26.36 5.42
C ASN A 94 15.33 26.08 4.79
N VAL A 95 15.27 26.16 3.47
CA VAL A 95 14.05 25.89 2.69
C VAL A 95 14.08 24.46 2.15
N TYR A 96 12.96 23.77 2.30
CA TYR A 96 12.74 22.41 1.85
C TYR A 96 11.48 22.34 0.99
N SER A 97 11.51 21.52 -0.05
CA SER A 97 10.33 21.09 -0.80
C SER A 97 9.84 19.78 -0.20
N VAL A 98 8.68 19.81 0.43
CA VAL A 98 8.04 18.63 1.04
C VAL A 98 6.95 18.15 0.11
N LYS A 99 7.06 16.90 -0.33
CA LYS A 99 6.01 16.22 -1.09
C LYS A 99 5.32 15.21 -0.21
N ILE A 100 4.01 15.35 -0.10
CA ILE A 100 3.14 14.45 0.65
C ILE A 100 2.25 13.73 -0.36
N MET A 101 2.23 12.41 -0.28
CA MET A 101 1.44 11.55 -1.15
C MET A 101 0.46 10.75 -0.31
N ASN A 102 -0.83 10.99 -0.52
CA ASN A 102 -1.90 10.18 0.04
C ASN A 102 -2.18 9.02 -0.92
N LYS A 103 -1.90 7.78 -0.50
CA LYS A 103 -2.21 6.57 -1.29
C LYS A 103 -3.50 5.90 -0.84
N ASP A 104 -4.21 6.49 0.11
CA ASP A 104 -5.52 6.04 0.56
C ASP A 104 -6.62 6.58 -0.36
N GLN A 105 -7.80 5.97 -0.27
CA GLN A 105 -9.03 6.36 -0.99
C GLN A 105 -9.87 7.35 -0.17
N VAL A 106 -9.32 7.89 0.91
CA VAL A 106 -9.98 8.84 1.82
C VAL A 106 -9.10 10.07 1.96
N ASP A 107 -9.72 11.23 2.08
CA ASP A 107 -9.05 12.49 2.35
C ASP A 107 -8.47 12.46 3.77
N HIS A 108 -7.20 12.80 3.90
CA HIS A 108 -6.50 12.77 5.18
C HIS A 108 -5.91 14.13 5.51
N THR A 109 -5.97 14.53 6.78
CA THR A 109 -5.32 15.75 7.25
C THR A 109 -4.06 15.38 8.00
N TYR A 110 -2.92 15.79 7.45
CA TYR A 110 -1.61 15.48 8.03
C TYR A 110 -1.03 16.66 8.80
N LEU A 111 -0.43 16.36 9.94
CA LEU A 111 0.37 17.28 10.74
C LEU A 111 1.86 17.06 10.46
N LEU A 112 2.50 18.07 9.86
CA LEU A 112 3.94 18.11 9.61
C LEU A 112 4.69 18.71 10.80
N THR A 113 5.66 17.96 11.31
CA THR A 113 6.55 18.39 12.39
C THR A 113 7.99 18.11 12.02
N ALA A 114 8.93 18.86 12.59
CA ALA A 114 10.36 18.63 12.40
C ALA A 114 11.06 18.59 13.76
N SER A 115 12.01 17.68 13.92
CA SER A 115 12.82 17.53 15.13
C SER A 115 14.29 17.28 14.79
N GLY A 116 15.18 17.31 15.79
CA GLY A 116 16.62 17.02 15.63
C GLY A 116 17.55 18.15 16.08
N LEU A 117 17.04 19.37 16.22
CA LEU A 117 17.77 20.54 16.71
C LEU A 117 17.04 21.23 17.87
N PRO A 118 17.76 21.78 18.86
CA PRO A 118 17.15 22.62 19.89
C PRO A 118 16.66 23.95 19.27
N ASP A 119 15.52 24.45 19.72
CA ASP A 119 14.86 25.68 19.21
C ASP A 119 14.57 25.68 17.69
N LEU A 120 14.29 24.50 17.11
CA LEU A 120 13.86 24.38 15.72
C LEU A 120 12.41 24.86 15.55
N LYS A 121 12.20 25.85 14.69
CA LYS A 121 10.88 26.38 14.35
C LYS A 121 10.55 26.06 12.90
N LEU A 122 9.43 25.37 12.69
CA LEU A 122 8.87 25.15 11.36
C LEU A 122 8.01 26.36 10.96
N GLN A 123 8.41 27.02 9.88
CA GLN A 123 7.69 28.12 9.22
C GLN A 123 6.97 27.57 7.99
N GLY A 124 5.64 27.65 8.03
CA GLY A 124 4.75 27.11 7.00
C GLY A 124 3.46 26.53 7.59
N LEU A 125 2.65 25.93 6.72
CA LEU A 125 1.45 25.19 7.11
C LEU A 125 1.86 23.90 7.83
N ARG A 126 1.41 23.75 9.09
CA ARG A 126 1.61 22.52 9.86
C ARG A 126 0.55 21.49 9.53
N GLU A 127 -0.67 21.94 9.31
CA GLU A 127 -1.81 21.10 8.96
C GLU A 127 -2.06 21.21 7.46
N ILE A 128 -2.04 20.07 6.78
CA ILE A 128 -2.14 19.97 5.34
C ILE A 128 -3.19 18.91 5.03
N ASN A 129 -4.31 19.34 4.46
CA ASN A 129 -5.31 18.42 3.93
C ASN A 129 -4.85 17.92 2.57
N VAL A 130 -4.79 16.59 2.40
CA VAL A 130 -4.39 15.94 1.16
C VAL A 130 -5.52 15.01 0.71
N PRO A 131 -6.19 15.33 -0.40
CA PRO A 131 -7.27 14.50 -0.93
C PRO A 131 -6.83 13.08 -1.26
N ALA A 132 -7.81 12.18 -1.31
CA ALA A 132 -7.61 10.78 -1.67
C ALA A 132 -6.82 10.63 -2.98
N GLY A 133 -5.73 9.86 -2.95
CA GLY A 133 -4.90 9.59 -4.13
C GLY A 133 -4.07 10.77 -4.66
N GLU A 134 -4.08 11.94 -4.01
CA GLU A 134 -3.38 13.13 -4.50
C GLU A 134 -1.95 13.27 -3.94
N ILE A 135 -1.11 14.01 -4.67
CA ILE A 135 0.23 14.40 -4.27
C ILE A 135 0.30 15.91 -4.16
N ILE A 136 0.54 16.41 -2.95
CA ILE A 136 0.69 17.85 -2.69
C ILE A 136 2.17 18.15 -2.42
N SER A 137 2.68 19.19 -3.07
CA SER A 137 4.05 19.67 -2.92
C SER A 137 4.05 21.08 -2.33
N LEU A 138 4.65 21.25 -1.16
CA LEU A 138 4.65 22.52 -0.43
C LEU A 138 6.08 22.91 -0.03
N PRO A 139 6.49 24.17 -0.26
CA PRO A 139 7.73 24.69 0.31
C PRO A 139 7.54 24.94 1.81
N VAL A 140 8.47 24.44 2.61
CA VAL A 140 8.50 24.61 4.06
C VAL A 140 9.87 25.10 4.48
N ALA A 141 9.90 26.09 5.36
CA ALA A 141 11.14 26.61 5.92
C ALA A 141 11.33 26.14 7.36
N LEU A 142 12.56 25.76 7.70
CA LEU A 142 12.95 25.51 9.09
C LEU A 142 13.89 26.64 9.52
N SER A 143 13.63 27.25 10.67
CA SER A 143 14.51 28.25 11.27
C SER A 143 15.05 27.79 12.63
N SER A 144 16.34 28.04 12.86
CA SER A 144 17.03 27.71 14.11
C SER A 144 17.94 28.86 14.55
N ALA A 145 18.17 28.98 15.85
CA ALA A 145 19.09 29.97 16.41
C ALA A 145 20.55 29.59 16.10
N PRO A 146 21.43 30.54 15.73
CA PRO A 146 22.85 30.27 15.45
C PRO A 146 23.57 29.50 16.56
N GLN A 147 23.28 29.78 17.83
CA GLN A 147 23.94 29.12 18.97
C GLN A 147 23.49 27.67 19.20
N ALA A 148 22.36 27.27 18.63
CA ALA A 148 21.81 25.92 18.77
C ALA A 148 22.38 24.93 17.74
N LEU A 149 23.17 25.40 16.76
CA LEU A 149 23.84 24.56 15.78
C LEU A 149 25.12 23.98 16.37
N SER A 150 25.18 22.65 16.51
CA SER A 150 26.38 21.94 16.95
C SER A 150 27.44 21.81 15.84
N SER A 151 27.02 21.86 14.57
CA SER A 151 27.91 21.79 13.41
C SER A 151 27.34 22.58 12.22
N SER A 152 28.14 22.69 11.14
CA SER A 152 27.69 23.30 9.88
C SER A 152 26.64 22.47 9.13
N SER A 153 26.47 21.19 9.47
CA SER A 153 25.48 20.30 8.86
C SER A 153 24.90 19.36 9.92
N ASN A 154 23.72 19.68 10.42
CA ASN A 154 23.03 18.91 11.45
C ASN A 154 21.93 18.04 10.84
N GLU A 155 21.64 16.91 11.45
CA GLU A 155 20.56 16.03 11.02
C GLU A 155 19.22 16.50 11.58
N VAL A 156 18.20 16.54 10.74
CA VAL A 156 16.83 16.90 11.12
C VAL A 156 15.88 15.85 10.56
N ILE A 157 14.84 15.51 11.33
CA ILE A 157 13.87 14.49 10.96
C ILE A 157 12.53 15.18 10.75
N PHE A 158 12.00 15.07 9.54
CA PHE A 158 10.62 15.45 9.25
C PHE A 158 9.71 14.30 9.63
N THR A 159 8.72 14.58 10.47
CA THR A 159 7.69 13.65 10.89
C THR A 159 6.36 14.13 10.35
N LEU A 160 5.73 13.30 9.53
CA LEU A 160 4.35 13.46 9.10
C LEU A 160 3.48 12.52 9.94
N LYS A 161 2.51 13.08 10.66
CA LYS A 161 1.54 12.33 11.46
C LYS A 161 0.14 12.60 10.92
N ASP A 162 -0.61 11.55 10.65
CA ASP A 162 -2.03 11.67 10.34
C ASP A 162 -2.82 12.04 11.62
N ILE A 163 -3.79 12.95 11.49
CA ILE A 163 -4.64 13.37 12.60
C ILE A 163 -5.70 12.30 12.89
N ASP A 164 -6.25 11.69 11.85
CA ASP A 164 -7.35 10.73 11.94
C ASP A 164 -6.82 9.31 12.18
N SER A 165 -5.68 8.98 11.56
CA SER A 165 -5.01 7.69 11.75
C SER A 165 -3.75 7.84 12.63
N ASN A 166 -3.41 6.85 13.45
CA ASN A 166 -2.15 6.87 14.20
C ASN A 166 -0.90 6.54 13.34
N THR A 167 -0.97 6.81 12.03
CA THR A 167 0.08 6.54 11.06
C THR A 167 1.13 7.65 11.12
N ARG A 168 2.40 7.26 11.27
CA ARG A 168 3.53 8.19 11.31
C ARG A 168 4.58 7.79 10.28
N VAL A 169 4.99 8.74 9.45
CA VAL A 169 6.09 8.57 8.50
C VAL A 169 7.19 9.56 8.87
N GLN A 170 8.45 9.09 8.86
CA GLN A 170 9.62 9.89 9.18
C GLN A 170 10.60 9.86 8.03
N THR A 171 11.11 11.03 7.65
CA THR A 171 12.12 11.17 6.60
C THR A 171 13.28 12.02 7.15
N PRO A 172 14.50 11.46 7.25
CA PRO A 172 15.67 12.22 7.69
C PRO A 172 16.10 13.19 6.59
N SER A 173 16.66 14.32 7.01
CA SER A 173 17.19 15.37 6.15
C SER A 173 18.34 16.10 6.86
N ARG A 174 18.96 17.05 6.16
CA ARG A 174 20.10 17.83 6.67
C ARG A 174 19.77 19.31 6.74
N PHE A 175 20.15 19.93 7.85
CA PHE A 175 20.07 21.35 8.11
C PHE A 175 21.48 21.94 8.07
N THR A 176 21.70 22.90 7.18
CA THR A 176 23.02 23.52 7.02
C THR A 176 23.05 24.88 7.68
N GLY A 177 24.12 25.17 8.42
CA GLY A 177 24.34 26.46 9.03
C GLY A 177 25.78 26.95 8.82
N PRO A 178 26.06 28.22 9.16
CA PRO A 178 27.40 28.77 9.09
C PRO A 178 28.36 28.00 10.01
N LEU A 179 29.62 27.87 9.58
CA LEU A 179 30.70 27.33 10.40
C LEU A 179 31.02 28.33 11.51
N ILE A 180 30.61 28.02 12.73
CA ILE A 180 31.00 28.79 13.92
C ILE A 180 32.44 28.37 14.25
N ARG A 181 33.41 29.27 14.03
CA ARG A 181 34.81 29.09 14.42
C ARG A 181 35.08 29.81 15.73
#